data_AF-A0A944R6Y6-F1
#
_entry.id   AF-A0A944R6Y6-F1
#
_cell.length_a   1.000
_cell.length_b   1.000
_cell.length_c   1.000
_cell.angle_alpha   90.00
_cell.angle_beta   90.00
_cell.angle_gamma   90.00
#
_symmetry.space_group_name_H-M   'P 1'
#
loop_
_entity.id
_entity.type
_entity.pdbx_description
1 polymer ?
#
loop_
_entity_poly.entity_id
_entity_poly.type
_entity_poly.pdbx_seq_one_letter_code
_entity_poly.pdbx_strand_id
1 'polypeptide(L)'
;MPQTLRWSAGELYLLDQTKLPLEVVEEKQESVEQVWHSIKQLKVRGAPAIGVAAAYGLLIGVREQTAMNLSEYLQEVENKAAYLDSARPTAV
;
A
#
# COMPACT_ATOMS: atom_id res chain seq x y z
N MET A 1 19.67 -2.13 -9.22
CA MET A 1 18.77 -0.97 -9.08
C MET A 1 17.88 -1.23 -7.85
N PRO A 2 17.55 -0.21 -7.04
CA PRO A 2 16.64 -0.41 -5.91
C PRO A 2 15.25 -0.83 -6.43
N GLN A 3 14.59 -1.73 -5.70
CA GLN A 3 13.23 -2.16 -6.05
C GLN A 3 12.23 -1.09 -5.58
N THR A 4 11.26 -0.73 -6.42
CA THR A 4 10.20 0.23 -6.03
C THR A 4 9.37 -0.28 -4.86
N LEU A 5 9.13 -1.59 -4.83
CA LEU A 5 8.34 -2.29 -3.84
C LEU A 5 9.01 -3.62 -3.56
N ARG A 6 9.07 -4.00 -2.28
CA ARG A 6 9.58 -5.29 -1.83
C ARG A 6 8.60 -5.89 -0.84
N TRP A 7 8.15 -7.10 -1.12
CA TRP A 7 7.39 -7.93 -0.18
C TRP A 7 8.28 -9.05 0.33
N SER A 8 8.47 -9.14 1.65
CA SER A 8 9.34 -10.14 2.26
C SER A 8 8.83 -10.51 3.62
N ALA A 9 8.76 -11.82 3.94
CA ALA A 9 8.33 -12.32 5.24
C ALA A 9 6.98 -11.75 5.74
N GLY A 10 6.06 -11.46 4.82
CA GLY A 10 4.75 -10.88 5.17
C GLY A 10 4.79 -9.36 5.41
N GLU A 11 5.88 -8.68 5.07
CA GLU A 11 6.04 -7.25 5.27
C GLU A 11 6.22 -6.53 3.92
N LEU A 12 5.58 -5.36 3.81
CA LEU A 12 5.68 -4.48 2.65
C LEU A 12 6.72 -3.41 2.91
N TYR A 13 7.61 -3.19 1.95
CA TYR A 13 8.56 -2.09 1.93
C TYR A 13 8.41 -1.31 0.64
N LEU A 14 8.37 0.02 0.75
CA LEU A 14 8.29 0.93 -0.39
C LEU A 14 9.56 1.77 -0.45
N LEU A 15 10.13 1.91 -1.65
CA LEU A 15 11.20 2.86 -1.90
C LEU A 15 10.63 4.28 -1.86
N ASP A 16 11.19 5.16 -1.03
CA ASP A 16 10.83 6.58 -1.02
C ASP A 16 11.44 7.28 -2.24
N GLN A 17 10.68 7.34 -3.33
CA GLN A 17 11.12 7.98 -4.57
C GLN A 17 11.23 9.52 -4.46
N THR A 18 10.76 10.14 -3.38
CA THR A 18 10.92 11.59 -3.16
C THR A 18 12.34 11.96 -2.77
N LYS A 19 13.12 11.00 -2.26
CA LYS A 19 14.51 11.18 -1.83
C LYS A 19 15.54 10.89 -2.92
N LEU A 20 15.12 10.26 -4.02
CA LEU A 20 16.01 10.00 -5.15
C LEU A 20 16.38 11.29 -5.89
N PRO A 21 17.61 11.38 -6.46
CA PRO A 21 18.68 10.39 -6.44
C PRO A 21 19.61 10.50 -5.22
N LEU A 22 19.33 11.39 -4.27
CA LEU A 22 20.24 11.73 -3.18
C LEU A 22 20.35 10.61 -2.14
N GLU A 23 19.24 9.95 -1.81
CA GLU A 23 19.18 8.90 -0.81
C GLU A 23 18.29 7.74 -1.29
N VAL A 24 18.72 6.51 -0.99
CA VAL A 24 17.92 5.30 -1.22
C VAL A 24 17.37 4.83 0.12
N VAL A 25 16.08 5.07 0.34
CA VAL A 25 15.40 4.72 1.60
C VAL A 25 14.24 3.79 1.31
N GLU A 26 14.25 2.62 1.95
CA GLU A 26 13.08 1.72 1.99
C GLU A 26 12.32 1.93 3.29
N GLU A 27 11.02 2.16 3.19
CA GLU A 27 10.14 2.34 4.34
C GLU A 27 9.21 1.14 4.49
N LYS A 28 9.28 0.46 5.64
CA LYS A 28 8.33 -0.57 6.02
C LYS A 28 6.94 0.04 6.15
N GLN A 29 5.94 -0.60 5.56
CA GLN A 29 4.53 -0.24 5.67
C GLN A 29 3.83 -1.20 6.62
N GLU A 30 3.26 -0.67 7.69
CA GLU A 30 2.65 -1.46 8.77
C GLU A 30 1.13 -1.33 8.80
N SER A 31 0.55 -0.36 8.08
CA SER A 31 -0.89 -0.14 8.05
C SER A 31 -1.40 0.34 6.69
N VAL A 32 -2.71 0.24 6.48
CA VAL A 32 -3.36 0.69 5.24
C VAL A 32 -3.24 2.22 5.08
N GLU A 33 -3.28 2.96 6.19
CA GLU A 33 -3.10 4.41 6.27
C GLU A 33 -1.69 4.82 5.86
N GLN A 34 -0.67 4.05 6.27
CA GLN A 34 0.70 4.33 5.87
C GLN A 34 0.91 4.12 4.37
N VAL A 35 0.35 3.04 3.81
CA VAL A 35 0.38 2.80 2.36
C VAL A 35 -0.33 3.91 1.60
N TRP A 36 -1.53 4.30 2.07
CA TRP A 36 -2.28 5.42 1.53
C TRP A 36 -1.44 6.71 1.51
N HIS A 37 -0.77 7.01 2.63
CA HIS A 37 0.08 8.20 2.76
C HIS A 37 1.26 8.16 1.80
N SER A 38 1.92 7.00 1.68
CA SER A 38 3.03 6.79 0.75
C SER A 38 2.63 7.00 -0.71
N ILE A 39 1.44 6.55 -1.12
CA ILE A 39 0.87 6.80 -2.45
C ILE A 39 0.55 8.29 -2.61
N LYS A 40 -0.10 8.91 -1.61
CA LYS A 40 -0.50 10.31 -1.64
C LYS A 40 0.68 11.27 -1.77
N GLN A 41 1.75 11.01 -1.03
CA GLN A 41 2.97 11.82 -1.00
C GLN A 41 3.93 11.55 -2.16
N LEU A 42 3.55 10.70 -3.13
CA LEU A 42 4.39 10.33 -4.27
C LEU A 42 5.69 9.61 -3.89
N LYS A 43 5.75 9.00 -2.69
CA LYS A 43 6.83 8.06 -2.33
C LYS A 43 6.84 6.88 -3.29
N VAL A 44 5.66 6.40 -3.68
CA VAL A 44 5.48 5.46 -4.79
C VAL A 44 4.68 6.12 -5.91
N ARG A 45 5.15 5.96 -7.14
CA ARG A 45 4.54 6.53 -8.34
C ARG A 45 4.66 5.59 -9.54
N GLY A 46 3.81 5.84 -10.53
CA GLY A 46 3.57 4.96 -11.69
C GLY A 46 2.37 4.05 -11.42
N ALA A 47 1.39 4.06 -12.33
CA ALA A 47 0.12 3.35 -12.13
C ALA A 47 0.30 1.86 -11.75
N PRO A 48 1.18 1.08 -12.40
CA PRO A 48 1.41 -0.31 -12.00
C PRO A 48 1.95 -0.45 -10.56
N ALA A 49 2.87 0.42 -10.15
CA ALA A 49 3.46 0.36 -8.81
C ALA A 49 2.46 0.78 -7.71
N ILE A 50 1.61 1.77 -8.02
CA ILE A 50 0.52 2.20 -7.13
C ILE A 50 -0.47 1.04 -6.92
N GLY A 51 -0.89 0.36 -8.00
CA GLY A 51 -1.81 -0.77 -7.90
C GLY A 51 -1.25 -1.91 -7.06
N VAL A 52 0.02 -2.28 -7.24
CA VAL A 52 0.67 -3.32 -6.43
C VAL A 52 0.82 -2.89 -4.97
N ALA A 53 1.20 -1.63 -4.70
CA ALA A 53 1.28 -1.10 -3.34
C ALA A 53 -0.08 -1.14 -2.63
N ALA A 54 -1.15 -0.71 -3.31
CA ALA A 54 -2.51 -0.77 -2.79
C ALA A 54 -2.95 -2.21 -2.49
N ALA A 55 -2.67 -3.17 -3.38
CA ALA A 55 -3.02 -4.57 -3.17
C ALA A 55 -2.34 -5.16 -1.92
N TYR A 56 -1.04 -4.90 -1.71
CA TYR A 56 -0.35 -5.34 -0.49
C TYR A 56 -0.81 -4.58 0.76
N GLY A 57 -1.11 -3.28 0.63
CA GLY A 57 -1.68 -2.49 1.72
C GLY A 57 -3.04 -3.01 2.18
N LEU A 58 -3.88 -3.43 1.23
CA LEU A 58 -5.16 -4.08 1.51
C LEU A 58 -4.95 -5.39 2.28
N LEU A 59 -4.03 -6.25 1.82
CA LEU A 59 -3.68 -7.48 2.52
C LEU A 59 -3.23 -7.22 3.97
N ILE A 60 -2.33 -6.25 4.19
CA ILE A 60 -1.90 -5.85 5.54
C ILE A 60 -3.11 -5.43 6.38
N GLY A 61 -4.03 -4.66 5.80
CA GLY A 61 -5.19 -4.12 6.50
C GLY A 61 -6.24 -5.15 6.90
N VAL A 62 -6.35 -6.30 6.22
CA VAL A 62 -7.41 -7.30 6.47
C VAL A 62 -6.90 -8.63 7.04
N ARG A 63 -5.61 -8.96 6.89
CA ARG A 63 -5.10 -10.31 7.23
C ARG A 63 -5.28 -10.73 8.69
N GLU A 64 -5.43 -9.79 9.62
CA GLU A 64 -5.59 -10.07 11.05
C GLU A 64 -7.07 -10.16 11.46
N GLN A 65 -8.00 -9.86 10.55
CA GLN A 65 -9.43 -9.83 10.82
C GLN A 65 -10.08 -11.22 10.70
N THR A 66 -9.72 -12.09 11.64
CA THR A 66 -10.11 -13.52 11.63
C THR A 66 -11.44 -13.82 12.33
N ALA A 67 -11.99 -12.87 13.09
CA ALA A 67 -13.19 -13.07 13.89
C ALA A 67 -14.50 -12.67 13.18
N MET A 68 -14.42 -12.10 11.97
CA MET A 68 -15.58 -11.61 11.23
C MET A 68 -16.29 -12.73 10.45
N ASN A 69 -17.60 -12.58 10.26
CA ASN A 69 -18.30 -13.41 9.28
C ASN A 69 -17.94 -12.97 7.85
N LEU A 70 -18.29 -13.81 6.86
CA LEU A 70 -17.94 -13.55 5.46
C LEU A 70 -18.45 -12.20 4.94
N SER A 71 -19.68 -11.81 5.32
CA SER A 71 -20.27 -10.55 4.84
C SER A 71 -19.54 -9.34 5.41
N GLU A 72 -19.22 -9.37 6.70
CA GLU A 72 -18.45 -8.32 7.38
C GLU A 72 -17.04 -8.20 6.80
N TYR A 73 -16.38 -9.35 6.58
CA TYR A 73 -15.04 -9.38 5.99
C TYR A 73 -15.01 -8.78 4.58
N LEU A 74 -15.97 -9.14 3.72
CA LEU A 74 -16.07 -8.59 2.37
C LEU A 74 -16.34 -7.07 2.39
N GLN A 75 -17.22 -6.61 3.29
CA GLN A 75 -17.50 -5.19 3.43
C GLN A 75 -16.25 -4.40 3.84
N GLU A 76 -15.45 -4.96 4.74
CA GLU A 76 -14.23 -4.32 5.23
C GLU A 76 -13.11 -4.31 4.17
N VAL A 77 -13.03 -5.35 3.34
CA VAL A 77 -12.17 -5.37 2.14
C VAL A 77 -12.56 -4.24 1.20
N GLU A 78 -13.85 -4.09 0.89
CA GLU A 78 -14.35 -3.00 0.02
C GLU A 78 -14.05 -1.61 0.60
N ASN A 79 -14.27 -1.42 1.91
CA ASN A 79 -13.99 -0.16 2.59
C ASN A 79 -12.51 0.24 2.49
N LYS A 80 -11.60 -0.69 2.73
CA LYS A 80 -10.15 -0.45 2.64
C LYS A 80 -9.68 -0.26 1.20
N ALA A 81 -10.25 -0.98 0.24
CA ALA A 81 -9.96 -0.78 -1.17
C ALA A 81 -10.38 0.63 -1.63
N ALA A 82 -11.60 1.06 -1.29
CA ALA A 82 -12.08 2.41 -1.59
C ALA A 82 -11.23 3.48 -0.89
N TYR A 83 -10.81 3.23 0.35
CA TYR A 83 -9.89 4.12 1.06
C TYR A 83 -8.56 4.27 0.31
N LEU A 84 -7.91 3.17 -0.08
CA LEU A 84 -6.65 3.20 -0.85
C LEU A 84 -6.79 3.89 -2.21
N ASP A 85 -7.90 3.66 -2.92
CA ASP A 85 -8.20 4.30 -4.19
C ASP A 85 -8.30 5.84 -4.08
N SER A 86 -8.85 6.32 -2.96
CA SER A 86 -8.96 7.75 -2.66
C SER A 86 -7.60 8.47 -2.54
N ALA A 87 -6.49 7.74 -2.39
CA ALA A 87 -5.16 8.35 -2.31
C ALA A 87 -4.85 9.16 -3.57
N ARG A 88 -5.12 8.58 -4.75
CA ARG A 88 -4.89 9.21 -6.06
C ARG A 88 -5.88 8.67 -7.11
N PRO A 89 -7.10 9.24 -7.19
CA PRO A 89 -8.17 8.75 -8.07
C PRO A 89 -7.89 8.87 -9.58
N THR A 90 -6.76 9.47 -9.95
CA THR A 90 -6.31 9.60 -11.35
C THR A 90 -5.26 8.56 -11.76
N ALA A 91 -4.83 7.69 -10.84
CA ALA A 91 -3.98 6.56 -11.16
C ALA A 91 -4.87 5.39 -11.62
N VAL A 92 -4.90 5.13 -12.93
CA VAL A 92 -5.69 4.07 -13.59
C VAL A 92 -4.78 2.96 -14.10
#